data_AF-A0A015JIS1-F1
#
_entry.id   AF-A0A015JIS1-F1
#
_cell.length_a   1.000
_cell.length_b   1.000
_cell.length_c   1.000
_cell.angle_alpha   90.00
_cell.angle_beta   90.00
_cell.angle_gamma   90.00
#
_symmetry.space_group_name_H-M   'P 1'
#
loop_
_entity.id
_entity.type
_entity.pdbx_description
1 polymer ?
#
loop_
_entity_poly.entity_id
_entity_poly.type
_entity_poly.pdbx_seq_one_letter_code
_entity_poly.pdbx_strand_id
1 'polypeptide(L)'
;MIVHYYENNNRSIRGTAKIFDIQLKQLHNWKNKKGTLLTTAPHVAKLHQDKPARYPKLEDDLFAWISKKRANGNAVIQKLIINKAISLSKSPESLANNLDIVRFKFSNKWLDGFLGRYDLT
;
A
#
# COMPACT_ATOMS: atom_id res chain seq x y z
N MET A 1 -11.35 20.30 -3.29
CA MET A 1 -12.15 21.49 -2.87
C MET A 1 -11.28 22.66 -2.42
N ILE A 2 -10.40 22.52 -1.40
CA ILE A 2 -9.56 23.65 -0.90
C ILE A 2 -8.43 24.06 -1.88
N VAL A 3 -7.77 23.11 -2.55
CA VAL A 3 -6.72 23.41 -3.55
C VAL A 3 -7.27 24.22 -4.74
N HIS A 4 -8.48 23.88 -5.22
CA HIS A 4 -9.15 24.64 -6.28
C HIS A 4 -9.54 26.05 -5.83
N TYR A 5 -9.99 26.22 -4.58
CA TYR A 5 -10.26 27.54 -4.03
C TYR A 5 -9.00 28.42 -4.01
N TYR A 6 -7.86 27.86 -3.58
CA TYR A 6 -6.57 28.57 -3.57
C TYR A 6 -6.17 29.06 -4.96
N GLU A 7 -6.26 28.20 -5.98
CA GLU A 7 -5.86 28.51 -7.36
C GLU A 7 -6.77 29.54 -8.02
N ASN A 8 -8.09 29.40 -7.86
CA ASN A 8 -9.06 30.26 -8.54
C ASN A 8 -9.13 31.68 -7.97
N ASN A 9 -8.69 31.88 -6.73
CA ASN A 9 -8.81 33.18 -6.05
C ASN A 9 -7.48 33.95 -5.97
N ASN A 10 -6.39 33.47 -6.59
CA ASN A 10 -5.05 34.08 -6.52
C ASN A 10 -4.61 34.47 -5.09
N ARG A 11 -5.07 33.70 -4.09
CA ARG A 11 -4.87 34.01 -2.66
C ARG A 11 -3.48 33.56 -2.21
N SER A 12 -2.93 34.24 -1.22
CA SER A 12 -1.74 33.74 -0.53
C SER A 12 -2.05 32.44 0.21
N ILE A 13 -1.05 31.55 0.31
CA ILE A 13 -1.15 30.27 1.05
C ILE A 13 -1.56 30.54 2.51
N ARG A 14 -0.97 31.57 3.12
CA ARG A 14 -1.31 32.01 4.49
C ARG A 14 -2.77 32.45 4.60
N GLY A 15 -3.27 33.22 3.63
CA GLY A 15 -4.66 33.70 3.64
C GLY A 15 -5.65 32.54 3.54
N THR A 16 -5.38 31.59 2.64
CA THR A 16 -6.24 30.40 2.48
C THR A 16 -6.19 29.51 3.72
N ALA A 17 -5.00 29.32 4.30
CA ALA A 17 -4.83 28.55 5.53
C ALA A 17 -5.64 29.12 6.70
N LYS A 18 -5.66 30.45 6.84
CA LYS A 18 -6.47 31.15 7.85
C LYS A 18 -7.98 31.02 7.63
N ILE A 19 -8.43 31.04 6.37
CA ILE A 19 -9.86 30.94 6.02
C ILE A 19 -10.42 29.56 6.38
N PHE A 20 -9.66 28.50 6.09
CA PHE A 20 -10.08 27.12 6.31
C PHE A 20 -9.61 26.53 7.63
N ASP A 21 -8.98 27.33 8.49
CA ASP A 21 -8.37 26.90 9.75
C ASP A 21 -7.47 25.65 9.60
N ILE A 22 -6.58 25.69 8.60
CA ILE A 22 -5.62 24.63 8.31
C ILE A 22 -4.19 25.13 8.46
N GLN A 23 -3.24 24.21 8.64
CA GLN A 23 -1.83 24.56 8.67
C GLN A 23 -1.32 24.91 7.26
N LEU A 24 -0.44 25.90 7.16
CA LEU A 24 0.19 26.29 5.89
C LEU A 24 0.88 25.10 5.21
N LYS A 25 1.50 24.21 6.01
CA LYS A 25 2.19 23.00 5.53
C LYS A 25 1.23 22.01 4.87
N GLN A 26 0.00 21.90 5.35
CA GLN A 26 -1.02 21.02 4.75
C GLN A 26 -1.38 21.52 3.34
N LEU A 27 -1.65 22.82 3.20
CA LEU A 27 -1.96 23.43 1.92
C LEU A 27 -0.79 23.33 0.92
N HIS A 28 0.45 23.53 1.38
CA HIS A 28 1.65 23.32 0.57
C HIS A 28 1.76 21.88 0.05
N ASN A 29 1.58 20.89 0.94
CA ASN A 29 1.64 19.48 0.57
C ASN A 29 0.54 19.10 -0.43
N TRP A 30 -0.69 19.58 -0.23
CA TRP A 30 -1.79 19.28 -1.15
C TRP A 30 -1.62 19.93 -2.51
N LYS A 31 -1.09 21.17 -2.55
CA LYS A 31 -0.72 21.84 -3.81
C LYS A 31 0.31 21.01 -4.59
N ASN A 32 1.39 20.58 -3.92
CA ASN A 32 2.46 19.82 -4.56
C ASN A 32 2.02 18.43 -5.01
N LYS A 33 1.08 17.80 -4.29
CA LYS A 33 0.55 16.46 -4.60
C LYS A 33 -0.77 16.48 -5.37
N LYS A 34 -1.21 17.64 -5.88
CA LYS A 34 -2.54 17.82 -6.49
C LYS A 34 -2.85 16.80 -7.58
N GLY A 35 -1.91 16.54 -8.49
CA GLY A 35 -2.09 15.54 -9.55
C GLY A 35 -2.44 14.18 -8.98
N THR A 36 -1.64 13.70 -8.01
CA THR A 36 -1.90 12.46 -7.29
C THR A 36 -3.22 12.49 -6.51
N LEU A 37 -3.58 13.62 -5.89
CA LEU A 37 -4.84 13.77 -5.15
C LEU A 37 -6.07 13.68 -6.07
N LEU A 38 -5.98 14.15 -7.31
CA LEU A 38 -7.08 14.14 -8.27
C LEU A 38 -7.23 12.79 -8.96
N THR A 39 -6.13 12.06 -9.18
CA THR A 39 -6.16 10.71 -9.75
C THR A 39 -6.54 9.65 -8.72
N THR A 40 -6.28 9.91 -7.44
CA THR A 40 -6.63 9.00 -6.35
C THR A 40 -8.09 9.21 -5.97
N ALA A 41 -8.97 8.26 -6.32
CA ALA A 41 -10.33 8.28 -5.79
C ALA A 41 -10.28 8.25 -4.24
N PRO A 42 -11.12 9.02 -3.53
CA PRO A 42 -11.05 9.18 -2.07
C PRO A 42 -11.20 7.85 -1.29
N HIS A 43 -11.70 6.80 -1.95
CA HIS A 43 -11.85 5.45 -1.40
C HIS A 43 -10.70 4.49 -1.79
N VAL A 44 -9.87 4.80 -2.78
CA VAL A 44 -9.10 3.76 -3.51
C VAL A 44 -7.62 3.70 -3.16
N ALA A 45 -6.98 4.78 -2.72
CA ALA A 45 -5.57 4.70 -2.31
C ALA A 45 -5.25 5.55 -1.08
N LYS A 46 -4.60 4.92 -0.10
CA LYS A 46 -4.03 5.62 1.06
C LYS A 46 -3.02 6.65 0.56
N LEU A 47 -3.22 7.92 0.93
CA LEU A 47 -2.34 9.05 0.58
C LEU A 47 -0.91 8.91 1.13
N HIS A 48 -0.77 8.14 2.20
CA HIS A 48 0.50 7.64 2.69
C HIS A 48 0.63 6.20 2.21
N GLN A 49 1.58 5.94 1.32
CA GLN A 49 1.96 4.58 1.00
C GLN A 49 2.46 3.94 2.30
N ASP A 50 1.83 2.82 2.69
CA ASP A 50 2.33 2.02 3.79
C ASP A 50 3.79 1.63 3.52
N LYS A 51 4.53 1.33 4.59
CA LYS A 51 5.94 0.95 4.48
C LYS A 51 6.09 -0.16 3.42
N PRO A 52 7.02 -0.02 2.46
CA PRO A 52 7.17 -0.97 1.37
C PRO A 52 7.40 -2.38 1.92
N ALA A 53 6.88 -3.37 1.20
CA ALA A 53 7.03 -4.77 1.52
C ALA A 53 8.51 -5.12 1.73
N ARG A 54 8.83 -5.81 2.83
CA ARG A 54 10.20 -6.27 3.10
C ARG A 54 10.64 -7.31 2.07
N TYR A 55 9.69 -8.07 1.53
CA TYR A 55 9.91 -9.12 0.54
C TYR A 55 8.90 -8.97 -0.61
N PRO A 56 9.04 -7.96 -1.48
CA PRO A 56 8.01 -7.60 -2.47
C PRO A 56 7.63 -8.77 -3.38
N LYS A 57 8.62 -9.44 -3.98
CA LYS A 57 8.39 -10.56 -4.89
C LYS A 57 7.73 -11.76 -4.23
N LEU A 58 8.08 -12.05 -2.96
CA LEU A 58 7.41 -13.11 -2.19
C LEU A 58 5.94 -12.76 -1.95
N GLU A 59 5.66 -11.49 -1.65
CA GLU A 59 4.29 -11.02 -1.46
C GLU A 59 3.49 -11.04 -2.76
N ASP A 60 4.10 -10.69 -3.91
CA ASP A 60 3.49 -10.75 -5.24
C ASP A 60 3.08 -12.18 -5.61
N ASP A 61 4.01 -13.14 -5.48
CA ASP A 61 3.77 -14.56 -5.76
C ASP A 61 2.68 -15.14 -4.86
N LEU A 62 2.71 -14.77 -3.58
CA LEU A 62 1.71 -15.19 -2.60
C LEU A 62 0.33 -14.60 -2.93
N PHE A 63 0.26 -13.31 -3.27
CA PHE A 63 -0.97 -12.64 -3.64
C PHE A 63 -1.58 -13.22 -4.92
N ALA A 64 -0.76 -13.48 -5.95
CA ALA A 64 -1.20 -14.13 -7.17
C ALA A 64 -1.81 -15.52 -6.90
N TRP A 65 -1.19 -16.29 -6.00
CA TRP A 65 -1.72 -17.58 -5.58
C TRP A 65 -3.05 -17.48 -4.83
N ILE A 66 -3.21 -16.51 -3.92
CA ILE A 66 -4.47 -16.25 -3.19
C ILE A 66 -5.57 -15.85 -4.17
N SER A 67 -5.28 -14.91 -5.06
CA SER A 67 -6.22 -14.42 -6.08
C SER A 67 -6.73 -15.57 -6.96
N LYS A 68 -5.84 -16.46 -7.41
CA LYS A 68 -6.23 -17.66 -8.16
C LYS A 68 -7.12 -18.61 -7.35
N LYS A 69 -6.83 -18.81 -6.06
CA LYS A 69 -7.64 -19.67 -5.19
C LYS A 69 -9.04 -19.10 -4.96
N ARG A 70 -9.14 -17.80 -4.70
CA ARG A 70 -10.42 -17.08 -4.51
C ARG A 70 -11.24 -17.06 -5.79
N ALA A 71 -10.62 -16.84 -6.95
CA ALA A 71 -11.29 -16.92 -8.26
C ALA A 71 -11.91 -18.31 -8.50
N ASN A 72 -11.27 -19.36 -7.99
CA ASN A 72 -11.78 -20.73 -8.05
C ASN A 72 -12.79 -21.07 -6.94
N GLY A 73 -13.32 -20.08 -6.22
CA GLY A 73 -14.30 -20.28 -5.13
C GLY A 73 -13.76 -20.91 -3.85
N ASN A 74 -12.44 -21.02 -3.69
CA ASN A 74 -11.86 -21.63 -2.49
C ASN A 74 -11.66 -20.60 -1.38
N ALA A 75 -12.10 -20.93 -0.17
CA ALA A 75 -11.78 -20.17 1.02
C ALA A 75 -10.28 -20.31 1.36
N VAL A 76 -9.58 -19.18 1.48
CA VAL A 76 -8.16 -19.15 1.84
C VAL A 76 -8.02 -18.68 3.29
N ILE A 77 -7.77 -19.63 4.19
CA ILE A 77 -7.57 -19.38 5.62
C ILE A 77 -6.13 -18.90 5.87
N GLN A 78 -5.92 -18.06 6.87
CA GLN A 78 -4.59 -17.53 7.23
C GLN A 78 -3.51 -18.62 7.38
N LYS A 79 -3.84 -19.79 7.94
CA LYS A 79 -2.92 -20.94 8.06
C LYS A 79 -2.40 -21.43 6.70
N LEU A 80 -3.24 -21.41 5.66
CA LEU A 80 -2.84 -21.76 4.29
C LEU A 80 -1.87 -20.71 3.70
N ILE A 81 -2.12 -19.43 3.99
CA ILE A 81 -1.25 -18.32 3.57
C ILE A 81 0.14 -18.48 4.18
N ILE A 82 0.21 -18.76 5.49
CA ILE A 82 1.47 -18.98 6.22
C ILE A 82 2.25 -20.16 5.60
N ASN A 83 1.58 -21.31 5.44
CA ASN A 83 2.21 -22.49 4.86
C ASN A 83 2.72 -22.22 3.44
N LYS A 84 1.92 -21.51 2.63
CA LYS A 84 2.30 -21.16 1.27
C LYS A 84 3.51 -20.21 1.25
N ALA A 85 3.53 -19.18 2.09
CA ALA A 85 4.66 -18.25 2.20
C ALA A 85 5.97 -18.97 2.56
N ILE A 86 5.92 -19.90 3.52
CA ILE A 86 7.07 -20.73 3.91
C ILE A 86 7.52 -21.65 2.77
N SER A 87 6.57 -22.22 2.02
CA SER A 87 6.90 -23.08 0.87
C SER A 87 7.57 -22.29 -0.25
N LEU A 88 7.08 -21.08 -0.54
CA LEU A 88 7.63 -20.19 -1.56
C LEU A 88 9.03 -19.73 -1.17
N SER A 89 9.26 -19.38 0.11
CA SER A 89 10.59 -18.94 0.56
C SER A 89 11.67 -20.02 0.47
N LYS A 90 11.26 -21.30 0.42
CA LYS A 90 12.17 -22.46 0.33
C LYS A 90 12.27 -23.03 -1.08
N SER A 91 11.50 -22.50 -2.04
CA SER A 91 11.47 -23.07 -3.39
C SER A 91 12.78 -22.77 -4.13
N PRO A 92 13.34 -23.73 -4.89
CA PRO A 92 14.59 -23.50 -5.65
C PRO A 92 14.46 -22.35 -6.65
N GLU A 93 13.29 -22.23 -7.29
CA GLU A 93 12.96 -21.18 -8.27
C GLU A 93 12.94 -19.78 -7.63
N SER A 94 12.43 -19.68 -6.40
CA SER A 94 12.40 -18.43 -5.65
C SER A 94 13.79 -18.03 -5.14
N LEU A 95 14.65 -18.99 -4.81
CA LEU A 95 16.03 -18.76 -4.34
C LEU A 95 16.97 -18.37 -5.48
N ALA A 96 16.81 -18.96 -6.68
CA ALA A 96 17.62 -18.66 -7.86
C ALA A 96 17.46 -17.20 -8.33
N ASN A 97 16.24 -16.67 -8.21
CA ASN A 97 15.89 -15.35 -8.74
C ASN A 97 15.98 -14.22 -7.70
N ASN A 98 16.05 -14.54 -6.40
CA ASN A 98 15.92 -13.56 -5.31
C ASN A 98 16.77 -13.88 -4.07
N LEU A 99 17.96 -13.28 -4.00
CA LEU A 99 18.85 -13.41 -2.83
C LEU A 99 18.19 -12.95 -1.52
N ASP A 100 17.29 -11.97 -1.56
CA ASP A 100 16.64 -11.43 -0.36
C ASP A 100 15.64 -12.41 0.27
N ILE A 101 15.07 -13.32 -0.52
CA ILE A 101 14.10 -14.33 -0.04
C ILE A 101 14.81 -15.41 0.78
N VAL A 102 16.10 -15.67 0.53
CA VAL A 102 16.92 -16.64 1.28
C VAL A 102 16.90 -16.33 2.79
N ARG A 103 16.80 -15.05 3.16
CA ARG A 103 16.74 -14.59 4.55
C ARG A 103 15.32 -14.38 5.07
N PHE A 104 14.31 -14.88 4.36
CA PHE A 104 12.93 -14.78 4.80
C PHE A 104 12.74 -15.55 6.12
N LYS A 105 12.32 -14.82 7.15
CA LYS A 105 11.89 -15.40 8.42
C LYS A 105 10.46 -14.96 8.66
N PHE A 106 9.55 -15.93 8.74
CA PHE A 106 8.16 -15.67 9.07
C PHE A 106 8.04 -14.92 10.40
N SER A 107 7.12 -13.96 10.45
CA SER A 107 6.70 -13.29 11.69
C SER A 107 5.25 -12.84 11.57
N ASN A 108 4.51 -12.84 12.68
CA ASN A 108 3.12 -12.35 12.69
C ASN A 108 3.04 -10.88 12.23
N LYS A 109 3.99 -10.03 12.64
CA LYS A 109 4.06 -8.63 12.16
C LYS A 109 4.19 -8.51 10.65
N TRP A 110 4.94 -9.41 10.01
CA TRP A 110 5.03 -9.43 8.55
C TRP A 110 3.70 -9.84 7.93
N LEU A 111 3.04 -10.86 8.50
CA LEU A 111 1.75 -11.34 8.03
C LEU A 111 0.66 -10.27 8.14
N ASP A 112 0.56 -9.57 9.27
CA ASP A 112 -0.41 -8.49 9.47
C ASP A 112 -0.16 -7.36 8.46
N GLY A 113 1.11 -7.02 8.23
CA GLY A 113 1.50 -6.05 7.21
C GLY A 113 1.14 -6.50 5.79
N PHE A 114 1.32 -7.77 5.47
CA PHE A 114 0.92 -8.35 4.18
C PHE A 114 -0.60 -8.28 4.02
N LEU A 115 -1.37 -8.77 5.00
CA LEU A 115 -2.83 -8.77 4.92
C LEU A 115 -3.39 -7.35 4.79
N GLY A 116 -2.82 -6.38 5.52
CA GLY A 116 -3.24 -4.98 5.45
C GLY A 116 -2.78 -4.21 4.20
N ARG A 117 -1.77 -4.70 3.46
CA ARG A 117 -1.35 -4.13 2.17
C ARG A 117 -2.23 -4.58 1.00
N TYR A 118 -2.79 -5.78 1.09
CA TYR A 118 -3.57 -6.42 0.02
C TYR A 118 -5.07 -6.52 0.34
N ASP A 119 -5.53 -5.83 1.39
CA ASP A 119 -6.93 -5.85 1.86
C ASP A 119 -7.49 -7.29 2.00
N LEU A 120 -6.68 -8.17 2.60
CA LEU A 120 -6.98 -9.60 2.77
C LEU A 120 -7.53 -9.95 4.16
N THR A 121 -7.67 -8.94 5.04
CA THR A 121 -8.28 -9.05 6.39
C THR A 121 -9.77 -9.30 6.34
#